data_AF-A0A1I5MLT1-F1
#
_entry.id   AF-A0A1I5MLT1-F1
#
_cell.length_a   1.000
_cell.length_b   1.000
_cell.length_c   1.000
_cell.angle_alpha   90.00
_cell.angle_beta   90.00
_cell.angle_gamma   90.00
#
_symmetry.space_group_name_H-M   'P 1'
#
loop_
_entity.id
_entity.type
_entity.pdbx_description
1 polymer ?
#
loop_
_entity_poly.entity_id
_entity_poly.type
_entity_poly.pdbx_seq_one_letter_code
_entity_poly.pdbx_strand_id
1 'polypeptide(L)'
;MGADADSETVQVKTRVPAHQREAWREAADELGMSQSEFVRTMVQAGRSGFEAADESGGPSNPEQGGSPGADPRGDGLEARVHGTLSADEAVDWEELVDAVLGDFEDRLDRITQESEAIRYSGRKGGYVLDGE
;
A
#
# COMPACT_ATOMS: atom_id res chain seq x y z
N MET A 1 2.12 36.68 -27.31
CA MET A 1 1.51 35.43 -27.80
C MET A 1 2.37 34.30 -27.28
N GLY A 2 1.92 33.53 -26.31
CA GLY A 2 2.71 32.48 -25.67
C GLY A 2 2.53 32.43 -24.15
N ALA A 3 1.33 32.06 -23.69
CA ALA A 3 1.09 31.74 -22.27
C ALA A 3 -0.14 30.83 -22.14
N ASP A 4 -0.21 29.76 -22.94
CA ASP A 4 -1.36 28.84 -22.92
C ASP A 4 -0.95 27.35 -22.99
N ALA A 5 0.36 27.04 -23.02
CA ALA A 5 0.84 25.66 -23.16
C ALA A 5 1.12 24.94 -21.83
N ASP A 6 1.23 25.65 -20.70
CA ASP A 6 1.59 25.08 -19.39
C ASP A 6 0.38 24.70 -18.50
N SER A 7 -0.85 24.91 -18.96
CA SER A 7 -2.08 24.60 -18.20
C SER A 7 -2.81 23.35 -18.68
N GLU A 8 -2.15 22.50 -19.46
CA GLU A 8 -2.75 21.25 -19.93
C GLU A 8 -2.91 20.28 -18.75
N THR A 9 -4.16 20.03 -18.34
CA THR A 9 -4.46 19.08 -17.27
C THR A 9 -4.81 17.72 -17.87
N VAL A 10 -4.03 16.71 -17.52
CA VAL A 10 -4.24 15.33 -17.99
C VAL A 10 -4.96 14.53 -16.90
N GLN A 11 -5.95 13.72 -17.29
CA GLN A 11 -6.65 12.85 -16.36
C GLN A 11 -5.79 11.64 -15.97
N VAL A 12 -5.55 11.48 -14.66
CA VAL A 12 -4.86 10.31 -14.10
C VAL A 12 -5.91 9.40 -13.45
N LYS A 13 -5.88 8.11 -13.78
CA LYS A 13 -6.76 7.09 -13.19
C LYS A 13 -5.91 6.08 -12.44
N THR A 14 -6.20 5.91 -11.14
CA THR A 14 -5.58 4.88 -10.29
C THR A 14 -6.67 4.01 -9.66
N ARG A 15 -6.34 2.77 -9.30
CA ARG A 15 -7.24 1.89 -8.57
C ARG A 15 -6.94 1.98 -7.09
N VAL A 16 -8.00 2.08 -6.30
CA VAL A 16 -7.93 2.10 -4.85
C VAL A 16 -8.95 1.12 -4.29
N PRO A 17 -8.67 0.49 -3.14
CA PRO A 17 -9.65 -0.35 -2.46
C PRO A 17 -10.97 0.40 -2.21
N ALA A 18 -12.10 -0.30 -2.29
CA ALA A 18 -13.43 0.31 -2.18
C ALA A 18 -13.61 1.08 -0.86
N HIS A 19 -13.19 0.48 0.26
CA HIS A 19 -13.28 1.09 1.59
C HIS A 19 -12.47 2.39 1.71
N GLN A 20 -11.33 2.47 1.04
CA GLN A 20 -10.46 3.63 1.09
C GLN A 20 -11.06 4.80 0.29
N ARG A 21 -11.70 4.49 -0.84
CA ARG A 21 -12.48 5.48 -1.59
C ARG A 21 -13.68 6.00 -0.78
N GLU A 22 -14.32 5.15 0.02
CA GLU A 22 -15.42 5.54 0.90
C GLU A 22 -14.94 6.48 2.02
N ALA A 23 -13.84 6.14 2.69
CA ALA A 23 -13.23 7.01 3.70
C ALA A 23 -12.85 8.39 3.14
N TRP A 24 -12.27 8.45 1.94
CA TRP A 24 -11.96 9.73 1.28
C TRP A 24 -13.19 10.52 0.89
N ARG A 25 -14.30 9.83 0.58
CA ARG A 25 -15.56 10.51 0.27
C ARG A 25 -16.14 11.17 1.51
N GLU A 26 -16.10 10.49 2.66
CA GLU A 26 -16.53 11.05 3.94
C GLU A 26 -15.67 12.26 4.33
N ALA A 27 -14.35 12.12 4.29
CA ALA A 27 -13.43 13.21 4.58
C ALA A 27 -13.58 14.43 3.64
N ALA A 28 -13.88 14.19 2.35
CA ALA A 28 -14.18 15.26 1.41
C ALA A 28 -15.49 16.00 1.76
N ASP A 29 -16.51 15.27 2.20
CA ASP A 29 -17.79 15.84 2.63
C ASP A 29 -17.62 16.70 3.89
N GLU A 30 -16.83 16.22 4.86
CA GLU A 30 -16.48 16.97 6.08
C GLU A 30 -15.73 18.28 5.78
N LEU A 31 -14.88 18.28 4.74
CA LEU A 31 -14.13 19.46 4.29
C LEU A 31 -14.93 20.33 3.31
N GLY A 32 -16.15 19.92 2.93
CA GLY A 32 -16.97 20.63 1.93
C GLY A 32 -16.34 20.64 0.52
N MET A 33 -15.47 19.66 0.24
CA MET A 33 -14.71 19.56 -1.00
C MET A 33 -15.29 18.48 -1.93
N SER A 34 -15.05 18.62 -3.23
CA SER A 34 -15.33 17.51 -4.15
C SER A 34 -14.31 16.38 -3.94
N GLN A 35 -14.71 15.14 -4.19
CA GLN A 35 -13.80 13.98 -4.06
C GLN A 35 -12.53 14.15 -4.91
N SER A 36 -12.63 14.71 -6.11
CA SER A 36 -11.47 14.96 -6.98
C SER A 36 -10.55 16.05 -6.45
N GLU A 37 -11.11 17.06 -5.78
CA GLU A 37 -10.35 18.15 -5.14
C GLU A 37 -9.64 17.66 -3.88
N PHE A 38 -10.31 16.84 -3.07
CA PHE A 38 -9.71 16.20 -1.90
C PHE A 38 -8.53 15.30 -2.30
N VAL A 39 -8.69 14.46 -3.33
CA VAL A 39 -7.61 13.61 -3.85
C VAL A 39 -6.46 14.45 -4.39
N ARG A 40 -6.73 15.53 -5.11
CA ARG A 40 -5.68 16.43 -5.60
C ARG A 40 -4.89 17.04 -4.45
N THR A 41 -5.55 17.51 -3.39
CA THR A 41 -4.91 18.07 -2.21
C THR A 41 -4.03 17.04 -1.48
N MET A 42 -4.51 15.80 -1.31
CA MET A 42 -3.70 14.71 -0.72
C MET A 42 -2.45 14.40 -1.55
N VAL A 43 -2.60 14.31 -2.88
CA VAL A 43 -1.46 14.02 -3.77
C VAL A 43 -0.45 15.18 -3.77
N GLN A 44 -0.94 16.42 -3.78
CA GLN A 44 -0.08 17.60 -3.69
C GLN A 44 0.64 17.67 -2.34
N ALA A 45 -0.06 17.41 -1.23
CA ALA A 45 0.53 17.38 0.11
C ALA A 45 1.56 16.25 0.26
N GLY A 46 1.26 15.05 -0.27
CA GLY A 46 2.20 13.93 -0.31
C GLY A 46 3.46 14.31 -1.09
N ARG A 47 3.31 14.87 -2.29
CA ARG A 47 4.43 15.33 -3.11
C ARG A 47 5.27 16.43 -2.44
N SER A 48 4.64 17.40 -1.77
CA SER A 48 5.36 18.42 -1.01
C SER A 48 6.22 17.82 0.13
N GLY A 49 5.78 16.72 0.74
CA GLY A 49 6.57 15.96 1.71
C GLY A 49 7.79 15.26 1.10
N PHE A 50 7.72 14.87 -0.18
CA PHE A 50 8.85 14.31 -0.93
C PHE A 50 9.83 15.40 -1.42
N GLU A 51 9.34 16.57 -1.85
CA GLU A 51 10.20 17.68 -2.29
C GLU A 51 10.92 18.37 -1.11
N ALA A 52 10.29 18.47 0.07
CA ALA A 52 10.92 19.02 1.26
C ALA A 52 12.05 18.15 1.84
N ALA A 53 12.10 16.85 1.50
CA ALA A 53 13.15 15.93 1.93
C ALA A 53 14.47 16.10 1.13
N ASP A 54 14.43 16.76 -0.03
CA ASP A 54 15.58 16.89 -0.94
C ASP A 54 16.41 18.17 -0.67
N GLU A 55 15.86 19.18 0.01
CA GLU A 55 16.53 20.49 0.19
C GLU A 55 16.94 20.85 1.63
N SER A 56 16.73 19.99 2.62
CA SER A 56 17.16 20.29 4.00
C SER A 56 17.50 19.03 4.78
N GLY A 57 18.79 18.86 5.06
CA GLY A 57 19.29 17.77 5.89
C GLY A 57 18.61 17.71 7.26
N GLY A 58 17.99 16.57 7.53
CA GLY A 58 17.67 16.05 8.86
C GLY A 58 16.18 15.88 9.14
N PRO A 59 15.63 14.65 9.10
CA PRO A 59 14.36 14.38 9.75
C PRO A 59 14.59 14.23 11.27
N SER A 60 14.19 15.23 12.05
CA SER A 60 13.82 14.99 13.45
C SER A 60 12.47 14.24 13.45
N ASN A 61 12.55 12.92 13.33
CA ASN A 61 11.43 12.03 13.61
C ASN A 61 11.19 12.05 15.14
N PRO A 62 10.01 12.43 15.65
CA PRO A 62 9.69 12.12 17.03
C PRO A 62 9.62 10.60 17.16
N GLU A 63 10.44 10.09 18.07
CA GLU A 63 10.51 8.70 18.46
C GLU A 63 9.12 8.21 18.87
N GLN A 64 8.40 7.57 17.95
CA GLN A 64 7.22 6.78 18.29
C GLN A 64 7.72 5.38 18.62
N GLY A 65 7.53 5.04 19.89
CA GLY A 65 8.13 3.89 20.54
C GLY A 65 7.83 2.59 19.81
N GLY A 66 8.87 1.76 19.70
CA GLY A 66 8.72 0.36 19.35
C GLY A 66 7.86 -0.34 20.39
N SER A 67 6.61 -0.58 20.03
CA SER A 67 5.86 -1.72 20.54
C SER A 67 6.12 -2.90 19.60
N PRO A 68 6.81 -3.97 20.01
CA PRO A 68 6.84 -5.22 19.27
C PRO A 68 5.50 -5.93 19.55
N GLY A 69 4.47 -5.48 18.86
CA GLY A 69 3.11 -6.00 18.99
C GLY A 69 2.50 -6.09 17.61
N ALA A 70 2.60 -7.27 17.01
CA ALA A 70 1.91 -7.73 15.82
C ALA A 70 0.76 -6.81 15.32
N ASP A 71 1.05 -5.99 14.31
CA ASP A 71 0.05 -5.34 13.46
C ASP A 71 -0.16 -6.18 12.19
N PRO A 72 -1.22 -7.00 12.08
CA PRO A 72 -1.49 -7.84 10.91
C PRO A 72 -2.17 -7.08 9.76
N ARG A 73 -2.18 -5.74 9.75
CA ARG A 73 -2.83 -4.91 8.71
C ARG A 73 -1.95 -3.73 8.30
N GLY A 74 -1.10 -3.92 7.30
CA GLY A 74 -0.44 -2.81 6.58
C GLY A 74 1.09 -2.88 6.59
N ASP A 75 1.70 -2.83 7.76
CA ASP A 75 3.16 -2.75 7.94
C ASP A 75 3.95 -3.89 7.28
N GLY A 76 3.37 -5.09 7.25
CA GLY A 76 4.05 -6.25 6.71
C GLY A 76 4.32 -6.19 5.20
N LEU A 77 3.52 -5.48 4.41
CA LEU A 77 3.73 -5.38 2.96
C LEU A 77 4.81 -4.34 2.63
N GLU A 78 4.76 -3.19 3.29
CA GLU A 78 5.75 -2.13 3.14
C GLU A 78 7.16 -2.64 3.53
N ALA A 79 7.27 -3.31 4.67
CA ALA A 79 8.52 -3.94 5.10
C ALA A 79 9.05 -4.98 4.09
N ARG A 80 8.14 -5.70 3.40
CA ARG A 80 8.51 -6.68 2.36
C ARG A 80 9.01 -6.00 1.10
N VAL A 81 8.31 -4.98 0.61
CA VAL A 81 8.75 -4.18 -0.53
C VAL A 81 10.11 -3.54 -0.24
N HIS A 82 10.30 -2.98 0.95
CA HIS A 82 11.60 -2.46 1.39
C HIS A 82 12.67 -3.55 1.44
N GLY A 83 12.35 -4.75 1.91
CA GLY A 83 13.26 -5.89 1.93
C GLY A 83 13.74 -6.29 0.53
N THR A 84 12.82 -6.41 -0.43
CA THR A 84 13.15 -6.71 -1.83
C THR A 84 14.00 -5.61 -2.45
N LEU A 85 13.62 -4.34 -2.28
CA LEU A 85 14.35 -3.19 -2.82
C LEU A 85 15.69 -2.92 -2.12
N SER A 86 15.92 -3.46 -0.92
CA SER A 86 17.20 -3.35 -0.23
C SER A 86 18.21 -4.42 -0.65
N ALA A 87 17.74 -5.51 -1.28
CA ALA A 87 18.58 -6.61 -1.74
C ALA A 87 19.18 -6.36 -3.14
N ASP A 88 18.48 -5.58 -3.97
CA ASP A 88 18.84 -5.27 -5.35
C ASP A 88 18.89 -3.75 -5.60
N GLU A 89 19.75 -3.30 -6.53
CA GLU A 89 19.93 -1.87 -6.80
C GLU A 89 18.72 -1.24 -7.52
N ALA A 90 18.06 -2.04 -8.38
CA ALA A 90 16.79 -1.71 -9.01
C ALA A 90 16.12 -2.99 -9.53
N VAL A 91 14.81 -3.13 -9.31
CA VAL A 91 13.99 -4.19 -9.90
C VAL A 91 12.85 -3.55 -10.70
N ASP A 92 12.44 -4.20 -11.79
CA ASP A 92 11.27 -3.76 -12.52
C ASP A 92 9.96 -4.15 -11.78
N TRP A 93 8.83 -3.64 -12.26
CA TRP A 93 7.54 -3.88 -11.61
C TRP A 93 7.15 -5.36 -11.59
N GLU A 94 7.38 -6.10 -12.68
CA GLU A 94 7.06 -7.53 -12.77
C GLU A 94 7.94 -8.33 -11.79
N GLU A 95 9.24 -8.00 -11.71
CA GLU A 95 10.18 -8.61 -10.76
C GLU A 95 9.81 -8.33 -9.30
N LEU A 96 9.40 -7.10 -8.98
CA LEU A 96 8.97 -6.74 -7.62
C LEU A 96 7.69 -7.50 -7.22
N VAL A 97 6.74 -7.62 -8.15
CA VAL A 97 5.50 -8.37 -7.91
C VAL A 97 5.80 -9.85 -7.70
N ASP A 98 6.64 -10.45 -8.54
CA ASP A 98 7.02 -11.86 -8.42
C ASP A 98 7.71 -12.14 -7.08
N ALA A 99 8.67 -11.30 -6.70
CA ALA A 99 9.38 -11.44 -5.43
C ALA A 99 8.45 -11.33 -4.20
N VAL A 100 7.53 -10.36 -4.21
CA VAL A 100 6.60 -10.15 -3.09
C VAL A 100 5.51 -11.24 -3.06
N LEU A 101 5.05 -11.69 -4.23
CA LEU A 101 4.03 -12.74 -4.34
C LEU A 101 4.59 -14.10 -3.95
N GLY A 102 5.81 -14.44 -4.37
CA GLY A 102 6.48 -15.69 -4.01
C GLY A 102 6.60 -15.86 -2.49
N ASP A 103 7.11 -14.85 -1.78
CA ASP A 103 7.17 -14.88 -0.31
C ASP A 103 5.78 -15.03 0.34
N PHE A 104 4.77 -14.41 -0.24
CA PHE A 104 3.40 -14.55 0.24
C PHE A 104 2.85 -15.97 0.01
N GLU A 105 3.13 -16.59 -1.13
CA GLU A 105 2.77 -17.98 -1.45
C GLU A 105 3.46 -18.96 -0.49
N ASP A 106 4.76 -18.79 -0.21
CA ASP A 106 5.51 -19.59 0.77
C ASP A 106 4.92 -19.48 2.18
N ARG A 107 4.53 -18.27 2.60
CA ARG A 107 3.88 -18.06 3.90
C ARG A 107 2.49 -18.72 3.93
N LEU A 108 1.71 -18.59 2.86
CA LEU A 108 0.39 -19.21 2.75
C LEU A 108 0.49 -20.73 2.83
N ASP A 109 1.43 -21.32 2.09
CA ASP A 109 1.73 -22.75 2.12
C ASP A 109 2.07 -23.18 3.55
N ARG A 110 2.98 -22.46 4.21
CA ARG A 110 3.35 -22.72 5.60
C ARG A 110 2.15 -22.67 6.56
N ILE A 111 1.36 -21.60 6.53
CA ILE A 111 0.18 -21.47 7.40
C ILE A 111 -0.80 -22.63 7.17
N THR A 112 -0.99 -23.01 5.91
CA THR A 112 -1.94 -24.05 5.53
C THR A 112 -1.45 -25.46 5.89
N GLN A 113 -0.14 -25.68 5.91
CA GLN A 113 0.46 -26.95 6.35
C GLN A 113 0.57 -27.06 7.88
N GLU A 114 0.89 -25.96 8.57
CA GLU A 114 1.12 -25.97 10.02
C GLU A 114 -0.18 -25.82 10.83
N SER A 115 -1.23 -25.24 10.26
CA SER A 115 -2.50 -25.05 10.97
C SER A 115 -3.32 -26.34 11.01
N GLU A 116 -3.49 -26.91 12.21
CA GLU A 116 -4.40 -28.04 12.44
C GLU A 116 -5.86 -27.69 12.13
N ALA A 117 -6.19 -26.40 12.10
CA ALA A 117 -7.53 -25.89 11.83
C ALA A 117 -7.80 -25.62 10.34
N ILE A 118 -6.86 -25.86 9.41
CA ILE A 118 -7.06 -25.66 7.97
C ILE A 118 -6.78 -26.97 7.26
N ARG A 119 -7.74 -27.45 6.45
CA ARG A 119 -7.53 -28.64 5.60
C ARG A 119 -7.97 -28.42 4.17
N TYR A 120 -7.33 -29.13 3.24
CA TYR A 120 -7.84 -29.25 1.88
C TYR A 120 -9.03 -30.22 1.82
N SER A 121 -10.17 -29.77 1.29
CA SER A 121 -11.35 -30.59 1.02
C SER A 121 -11.43 -30.90 -0.47
N GLY A 122 -11.07 -32.13 -0.86
CA GLY A 122 -11.21 -32.58 -2.25
C GLY A 122 -12.64 -32.55 -2.78
N ARG A 123 -13.66 -32.66 -1.91
CA ARG A 123 -15.08 -32.56 -2.29
C ARG A 123 -15.47 -31.15 -2.69
N LYS A 124 -14.99 -30.13 -1.96
CA LYS A 124 -15.29 -28.72 -2.25
C LYS A 124 -14.28 -28.08 -3.20
N GLY A 125 -13.16 -28.77 -3.47
CA GLY A 125 -12.10 -28.28 -4.37
C GLY A 125 -11.31 -27.11 -3.77
N GLY A 126 -11.11 -27.08 -2.45
CA GLY A 126 -10.44 -25.96 -1.79
C GLY A 126 -10.17 -26.19 -0.31
N TYR A 127 -9.52 -25.22 0.33
CA TYR A 127 -9.24 -25.23 1.76
C TYR A 127 -10.49 -24.87 2.58
N VAL A 128 -10.69 -25.57 3.68
CA VAL A 128 -11.78 -25.39 4.64
C VAL A 128 -11.20 -25.36 6.05
N LEU A 129 -11.90 -24.73 6.98
CA LEU A 129 -11.55 -24.82 8.39
C LEU A 129 -11.91 -26.22 8.93
N ASP A 130 -10.99 -26.86 9.64
CA ASP A 130 -11.22 -28.08 10.41
C ASP A 130 -11.82 -27.66 11.76
N GLY A 131 -13.15 -27.59 11.79
CA GLY A 131 -13.91 -27.09 12.94
C GLY A 131 -15.14 -26.29 12.53
N GLU A 132 -16.24 -27.00 12.26
CA GLU A 132 -17.57 -26.58 12.72
C GLU A 132 -17.78 -27.11 14.14
#